data_AF-A0A933VHC5-F1
#
_entry.id   AF-A0A933VHC5-F1
#
_cell.length_a   1.000
_cell.length_b   1.000
_cell.length_c   1.000
_cell.angle_alpha   90.00
_cell.angle_beta   90.00
_cell.angle_gamma   90.00
#
_symmetry.space_group_name_H-M   'P 1'
#
loop_
_entity.id
_entity.type
_entity.pdbx_description
1 polymer ?
#
loop_
_entity_poly.entity_id
_entity_poly.type
_entity_poly.pdbx_seq_one_letter_code
_entity_poly.pdbx_strand_id
1 'polypeptide(L)'
;MDSRLIKRIVMQPTSLCNLDCSYCYLAHRKENQKMSVLISEAVAKSIKDEKGNVAVTWHGGEPLSCGINHLRNLLMPFESLRSSG
;
A
#
# COMPACT_ATOMS: atom_id res chain seq x y z
N MET A 1 9.17 28.27 -0.95
CA MET A 1 7.94 27.47 -0.80
C MET A 1 8.36 26.03 -0.63
N ASP A 2 8.07 25.48 0.55
CA ASP A 2 8.54 24.19 1.08
C ASP A 2 8.13 23.02 0.17
N SER A 3 9.05 22.56 -0.69
CA SER A 3 8.85 21.36 -1.49
C SER A 3 9.09 20.13 -0.61
N ARG A 4 8.09 19.74 0.17
CA ARG A 4 8.10 18.42 0.81
C ARG A 4 7.99 17.37 -0.28
N LEU A 5 9.14 16.81 -0.61
CA LEU A 5 9.24 15.77 -1.61
C LEU A 5 8.91 14.44 -0.94
N ILE A 6 7.81 13.80 -1.35
CA ILE A 6 7.44 12.49 -0.83
C ILE A 6 8.39 11.45 -1.41
N LYS A 7 9.11 10.73 -0.54
CA LYS A 7 10.04 9.67 -0.97
C LYS A 7 9.50 8.26 -0.84
N ARG A 8 8.54 8.04 0.07
CA ARG A 8 8.01 6.70 0.36
C ARG A 8 6.56 6.77 0.83
N ILE A 9 5.79 5.79 0.39
CA ILE A 9 4.43 5.52 0.86
C ILE A 9 4.37 4.07 1.31
N VAL A 10 3.72 3.82 2.46
CA VAL A 10 3.47 2.47 2.98
C VAL A 10 1.98 2.17 2.83
N MET A 11 1.66 1.15 2.04
CA MET A 11 0.30 0.70 1.75
C MET A 11 -0.02 -0.52 2.62
N GLN A 12 -1.16 -0.51 3.30
CA GLN A 12 -1.63 -1.62 4.14
C GLN A 12 -2.82 -2.34 3.48
N PRO A 13 -2.60 -3.38 2.64
CA PRO A 13 -3.68 -3.99 1.86
C PRO A 13 -4.66 -4.78 2.74
N THR A 14 -4.22 -5.25 3.91
CA THR A 14 -5.05 -5.86 4.95
C THR A 14 -4.40 -5.71 6.32
N SER A 15 -5.22 -5.69 7.38
CA SER A 15 -4.76 -5.88 8.76
C SER A 15 -4.44 -7.34 9.10
N LEU A 16 -5.05 -8.31 8.40
CA LEU A 16 -4.95 -9.74 8.74
C LEU A 16 -3.50 -10.23 8.62
N CYS A 17 -3.01 -10.95 9.63
CA CYS A 17 -1.77 -11.71 9.57
C CYS A 17 -2.04 -13.17 9.94
N ASN A 18 -1.33 -14.11 9.31
CA ASN A 18 -1.36 -15.53 9.66
C ASN A 18 -0.50 -15.86 10.89
N LEU A 19 0.27 -14.90 11.42
CA LEU A 19 1.07 -15.02 12.63
C LEU A 19 0.51 -14.12 13.73
N ASP A 20 0.78 -14.47 14.99
CA ASP A 20 0.38 -13.70 16.18
C ASP A 20 1.61 -13.26 16.99
N CYS A 21 2.53 -12.54 16.33
CA CYS A 21 3.78 -12.11 16.94
C CYS A 21 3.53 -11.24 18.18
N SER A 22 4.14 -11.58 19.31
CA SER A 22 3.94 -10.89 20.61
C SER A 22 4.36 -9.42 20.60
N TYR A 23 5.26 -9.05 19.68
CA TYR A 23 5.78 -7.69 19.49
C TYR A 23 5.12 -6.95 18.32
N CYS A 24 4.04 -7.48 17.74
CA CYS A 24 3.38 -6.86 16.59
C CYS A 24 2.71 -5.52 16.98
N TYR A 25 3.10 -4.44 16.30
CA TYR A 25 2.52 -3.11 16.52
C TYR A 25 1.09 -2.96 15.97
N LEU A 26 0.68 -3.83 15.04
CA LEU A 26 -0.54 -3.64 14.27
C LEU A 26 -1.77 -4.07 15.10
N ALA A 27 -2.64 -3.11 15.39
CA ALA A 27 -3.96 -3.36 15.95
C ALA A 27 -4.83 -4.15 14.95
N HIS A 28 -5.83 -4.87 15.46
CA HIS A 28 -6.79 -5.62 14.62
C HIS A 28 -6.14 -6.66 13.69
N ARG A 29 -4.94 -7.16 14.02
CA ARG A 29 -4.18 -8.11 13.18
C ARG A 29 -4.85 -9.47 12.91
N LYS A 30 -5.91 -9.78 13.65
CA LYS A 30 -6.74 -11.00 13.47
C LYS A 30 -7.99 -10.74 12.62
N GLU A 31 -8.26 -9.49 12.28
CA GLU A 31 -9.40 -9.08 11.47
C GLU A 31 -8.96 -8.90 10.02
N ASN A 32 -9.82 -9.25 9.07
CA ASN A 32 -9.54 -9.10 7.63
C ASN A 32 -10.07 -7.78 7.09
N GLN A 33 -9.60 -6.66 7.67
CA GLN A 33 -9.95 -5.34 7.17
C GLN A 33 -9.12 -5.05 5.92
N LYS A 34 -9.76 -5.13 4.75
CA LYS A 34 -9.09 -4.91 3.46
C LYS A 34 -9.15 -3.46 3.04
N MET A 35 -8.02 -2.94 2.57
CA MET A 35 -7.98 -1.63 1.91
C MET A 35 -8.81 -1.67 0.61
N SER A 36 -9.61 -0.63 0.41
CA SER A 36 -10.38 -0.45 -0.83
C SER A 36 -9.46 -0.06 -2.00
N VAL A 37 -9.81 -0.51 -3.21
CA VAL A 37 -9.11 -0.14 -4.45
C VAL A 37 -9.14 1.37 -4.69
N LEU A 38 -10.22 2.05 -4.28
CA LEU A 38 -10.33 3.52 -4.39
C LEU A 38 -9.19 4.27 -3.66
N ILE A 39 -8.69 3.71 -2.56
CA ILE A 39 -7.55 4.28 -1.85
C ILE A 39 -6.27 4.14 -2.68
N SER A 40 -6.07 2.99 -3.33
CA SER A 40 -4.92 2.75 -4.21
C SER A 40 -4.92 3.69 -5.41
N GLU A 41 -6.09 3.90 -6.02
CA GLU A 41 -6.27 4.85 -7.13
C GLU A 41 -5.98 6.29 -6.70
N ALA A 42 -6.48 6.70 -5.54
CA ALA A 42 -6.23 8.04 -5.00
C ALA A 42 -4.73 8.28 -4.74
N VAL A 43 -4.03 7.29 -4.16
CA VAL A 43 -2.59 7.36 -3.90
C VAL A 43 -1.78 7.37 -5.21
N ALA A 44 -2.11 6.52 -6.17
CA ALA A 44 -1.45 6.53 -7.47
C ALA A 44 -1.63 7.89 -8.17
N LYS A 45 -2.83 8.48 -8.11
CA LYS A 45 -3.10 9.82 -8.64
C LYS A 45 -2.22 10.88 -7.95
N SER A 46 -2.06 10.84 -6.63
CA SER A 46 -1.22 11.83 -5.93
C SER A 46 0.27 11.69 -6.28
N ILE A 47 0.77 10.46 -6.50
CA ILE A 47 2.17 10.25 -6.90
C ILE A 47 2.47 10.84 -8.28
N LYS A 48 1.49 10.85 -9.19
CA LYS A 48 1.67 11.40 -10.53
C LYS A 48 2.12 12.87 -10.53
N ASP A 49 1.71 13.62 -9.52
CA ASP A 49 2.02 15.04 -9.37
C ASP A 49 3.33 15.30 -8.58
N GLU A 50 3.94 14.25 -8.03
CA GLU A 50 5.20 14.35 -7.26
C GLU A 50 6.43 14.46 -8.17
N LYS A 51 7.44 15.18 -7.69
CA LYS A 51 8.73 15.30 -8.39
C LYS A 51 9.67 14.17 -7.97
N GLY A 52 10.03 13.33 -8.94
CA GLY A 52 11.00 12.24 -8.78
C GLY A 52 10.38 10.94 -8.28
N ASN A 53 11.23 9.94 -8.01
CA ASN A 53 10.76 8.58 -7.71
C ASN A 53 10.21 8.47 -6.28
N VAL A 54 9.05 7.81 -6.15
CA VAL A 54 8.41 7.48 -4.88
C VAL A 54 8.44 5.98 -4.67
N ALA A 55 9.01 5.52 -3.54
CA ALA A 55 8.99 4.11 -3.19
C ALA A 55 7.63 3.72 -2.57
N VAL A 56 6.88 2.82 -3.22
CA VAL A 56 5.63 2.27 -2.67
C VAL A 56 5.93 0.93 -2.01
N THR A 57 5.73 0.84 -0.69
CA THR A 57 5.97 -0.38 0.10
C THR A 57 4.63 -1.00 0.51
N TRP A 58 4.42 -2.27 0.19
CA TRP A 58 3.25 -3.03 0.63
C TRP A 58 3.58 -3.73 1.96
N HIS A 59 2.97 -3.27 3.05
CA HIS A 59 3.21 -3.72 4.43
C HIS A 59 1.87 -3.87 5.16
N GLY A 60 1.81 -4.10 6.46
CA GLY A 60 0.57 -4.34 7.20
C GLY A 60 0.63 -5.66 7.92
N GLY A 61 -0.48 -6.41 7.99
CA GLY A 61 -0.50 -7.74 8.57
C GLY A 61 0.40 -8.70 7.78
N GLU A 62 -0.19 -9.66 7.09
CA GLU A 62 0.47 -10.40 6.02
C GLU A 62 -0.10 -9.88 4.70
N PRO A 63 0.63 -9.05 3.92
CA PRO A 63 0.12 -8.45 2.69
C PRO A 63 -0.49 -9.46 1.71
N LEU A 64 0.10 -10.66 1.60
CA LEU A 64 -0.40 -11.70 0.70
C LEU A 64 -1.72 -12.32 1.16
N SER A 65 -2.08 -12.19 2.44
CA SER A 65 -3.33 -12.72 3.00
C SER A 65 -4.59 -11.97 2.54
N CYS A 66 -4.46 -10.80 1.91
CA CYS A 66 -5.60 -10.10 1.30
C CYS A 66 -6.16 -10.84 0.07
N GLY A 67 -5.39 -11.79 -0.48
CA GLY A 67 -5.72 -12.64 -1.63
C GLY A 67 -5.17 -12.10 -2.95
N ILE A 68 -4.70 -13.00 -3.82
CA ILE A 68 -3.97 -12.63 -5.06
C ILE A 68 -4.75 -11.70 -5.99
N ASN A 69 -6.06 -11.93 -6.16
CA ASN A 69 -6.88 -11.09 -7.03
C ASN A 69 -7.08 -9.69 -6.45
N HIS A 70 -7.25 -9.59 -5.13
CA HIS A 70 -7.38 -8.30 -4.45
C HIS A 70 -6.07 -7.54 -4.50
N LEU A 71 -4.95 -8.19 -4.16
CA LEU A 71 -3.63 -7.57 -4.24
C LEU A 71 -3.32 -7.08 -5.65
N ARG A 72 -3.64 -7.86 -6.69
CA ARG A 72 -3.49 -7.42 -8.08
C ARG A 72 -4.30 -6.15 -8.34
N ASN A 73 -5.57 -6.10 -7.95
CA ASN A 73 -6.41 -4.91 -8.12
C ASN A 73 -5.85 -3.68 -7.40
N LEU A 74 -5.20 -3.85 -6.24
CA LEU A 74 -4.53 -2.76 -5.53
C LEU A 74 -3.24 -2.29 -6.23
N LEU A 75 -2.52 -3.19 -6.88
CA LEU A 75 -1.28 -2.88 -7.61
C LEU A 75 -1.53 -2.19 -8.97
N MET A 76 -2.61 -2.58 -9.66
CA MET A 76 -2.92 -2.11 -11.03
C MET A 76 -2.85 -0.58 -11.22
N PRO A 77 -3.37 0.26 -10.31
CA PRO A 77 -3.29 1.72 -10.45
C PRO A 77 -1.86 2.28 -10.53
N PHE A 78 -0.85 1.55 -10.02
CA PHE A 78 0.54 1.98 -10.00
C PHE A 78 1.35 1.50 -11.22
N GLU A 79 0.80 0.65 -12.09
CA GLU A 79 1.58 0.01 -13.17
C GLU A 79 2.09 1.00 -14.22
N SER A 80 1.31 2.03 -14.54
CA SER A 80 1.75 3.08 -15.46
C SER A 80 2.90 3.90 -14.88
N LEU A 81 2.82 4.21 -13.58
CA LEU A 81 3.86 4.94 -12.84
C LEU A 81 5.16 4.11 -12.78
N ARG A 82 5.06 2.83 -12.39
CA ARG A 82 6.18 1.88 -12.32
C ARG A 82 6.89 1.72 -13.67
N SER A 83 6.14 1.75 -14.77
CA SER A 83 6.71 1.62 -16.12
C SER A 83 7.40 2.91 -16.60
N SER A 84 7.08 4.06 -16.00
CA SER A 84 7.60 5.37 -16.38
C SER A 84 8.80 5.86 -15.57
N GLY A 85 9.12 5.23 -14.42
CA GLY A 85 10.26 5.61 -13.56
C GLY A 85 10.42 4.79 -12.29
#